data_AF-A0A2S9YMT4-F1
#
_entry.id   AF-A0A2S9YMT4-F1
#
_cell.length_a   1.000
_cell.length_b   1.000
_cell.length_c   1.000
_cell.angle_alpha   90.00
_cell.angle_beta   90.00
_cell.angle_gamma   90.00
#
_symmetry.space_group_name_H-M   'P 1'
#
loop_
_entity.id
_entity.type
_entity.pdbx_description
1 polymer ?
#
loop_
_entity_poly.entity_id
_entity_poly.type
_entity_poly.pdbx_seq_one_letter_code
_entity_poly.pdbx_strand_id
1 'polypeptide(L)'
;MANEPTQIRLSFDGEATELEVLAKRASRLPWAWLLQRVFAVDIMTCPSCRGAMRVVKIANKPDDIARVLTDLGLGPRLPPRPGLAPTDQLELDLAA
;
A
#
# COMPACT_ATOMS: atom_id res chain seq x y z
N MET A 1 -40.90 -23.00 5.42
CA MET A 1 -40.89 -21.52 5.39
C MET A 1 -39.49 -21.11 4.96
N ALA A 2 -39.28 -20.91 3.66
CA ALA A 2 -37.97 -20.58 3.09
C ALA A 2 -37.74 -19.07 3.23
N ASN A 3 -36.61 -18.66 3.84
CA ASN A 3 -36.16 -17.27 3.80
C ASN A 3 -35.26 -17.14 2.58
N GLU A 4 -35.64 -16.24 1.68
CA GLU A 4 -34.83 -15.87 0.52
C GLU A 4 -34.19 -14.53 0.87
N PRO A 5 -32.86 -14.40 0.89
CA PRO A 5 -32.23 -13.12 1.16
C PRO A 5 -32.55 -12.21 -0.02
N THR A 6 -33.40 -11.23 0.21
CA THR A 6 -33.74 -10.20 -0.76
C THR A 6 -32.47 -9.39 -1.08
N GLN A 7 -31.73 -9.84 -2.09
CA GLN A 7 -30.65 -9.04 -2.63
C GLN A 7 -31.26 -7.85 -3.35
N ILE A 8 -31.04 -6.68 -2.76
CA ILE A 8 -31.39 -5.39 -3.37
C ILE A 8 -30.66 -5.32 -4.71
N ARG A 9 -31.43 -5.30 -5.81
CA ARG A 9 -30.91 -5.06 -7.15
C ARG A 9 -30.55 -3.59 -7.25
N LEU A 10 -29.27 -3.25 -7.07
CA LEU A 10 -28.76 -1.91 -7.34
C LEU A 10 -28.66 -1.73 -8.85
N SER A 11 -29.75 -1.29 -9.47
CA SER A 11 -29.75 -0.82 -10.85
C SER A 11 -29.01 0.52 -10.92
N PHE A 12 -27.91 0.57 -11.64
CA PHE A 12 -27.09 1.78 -11.81
C PHE A 12 -27.15 2.25 -13.26
N ASP A 13 -28.35 2.55 -13.74
CA ASP A 13 -28.55 3.19 -15.05
C ASP A 13 -28.48 4.72 -14.86
N GLY A 14 -27.29 5.18 -14.46
CA GLY A 14 -26.95 6.60 -14.40
C GLY A 14 -26.20 7.01 -15.67
N GLU A 15 -26.90 7.68 -16.59
CA GLU A 15 -26.26 8.38 -17.71
C GLU A 15 -25.29 9.43 -17.12
N ALA A 16 -23.99 9.26 -17.37
CA ALA A 16 -22.95 10.05 -16.72
C ALA A 16 -22.97 11.50 -17.24
N THR A 17 -23.20 12.46 -16.35
CA THR A 17 -23.12 13.89 -16.67
C THR A 17 -21.65 14.32 -16.88
N GLU A 18 -21.40 15.33 -17.71
CA GLU A 18 -20.02 15.80 -18.03
C GLU A 18 -19.16 16.14 -16.80
N LEU A 19 -19.79 16.50 -15.68
CA LEU A 19 -19.12 16.73 -14.40
C LEU A 19 -18.50 15.44 -13.83
N GLU A 20 -19.15 14.29 -13.98
CA GLU A 20 -18.62 12.98 -13.58
C GLU A 20 -17.47 12.52 -14.48
N VAL A 21 -17.47 12.92 -15.75
CA VAL A 21 -16.37 12.61 -16.68
C VAL A 21 -15.11 13.40 -16.32
N LEU A 22 -15.26 14.67 -15.90
CA LEU A 22 -14.18 15.47 -15.33
C LEU A 22 -13.70 14.94 -13.96
N ALA A 23 -14.61 14.48 -13.10
CA ALA A 23 -14.26 13.82 -11.85
C ALA A 23 -13.54 12.46 -12.08
N LYS A 24 -13.96 11.67 -13.08
CA LYS A 24 -13.27 10.44 -13.52
C LYS A 24 -11.87 10.72 -14.07
N ARG A 25 -11.63 11.90 -14.67
CA ARG A 25 -10.30 12.35 -15.11
C ARG A 25 -9.44 12.82 -13.93
N ALA A 26 -10.04 13.25 -12.84
CA ALA A 26 -9.37 13.74 -11.65
C ALA A 26 -9.32 12.68 -10.54
N SER A 27 -8.48 11.64 -10.63
CA SER A 27 -8.10 10.90 -9.39
C SER A 27 -6.94 9.90 -9.49
N ARG A 28 -6.09 9.91 -10.53
CA ARG A 28 -4.82 9.15 -10.42
C ARG A 28 -3.83 9.96 -9.60
N LEU A 29 -4.11 10.06 -8.29
CA LEU A 29 -3.15 10.56 -7.33
C LEU A 29 -1.88 9.71 -7.47
N PRO A 30 -0.70 10.31 -7.68
CA PRO A 30 0.54 9.56 -7.76
C PRO A 30 0.68 8.70 -6.51
N TRP A 31 1.05 7.43 -6.66
CA TRP A 31 1.22 6.53 -5.50
C TRP A 31 2.17 7.13 -4.44
N ALA A 32 3.19 7.88 -4.87
CA ALA A 32 4.10 8.62 -3.99
C ALA A 32 3.39 9.67 -3.14
N TRP A 33 2.40 10.37 -3.71
CA TRP A 33 1.60 11.35 -2.97
C TRP A 33 0.73 10.66 -1.91
N LEU A 34 0.20 9.47 -2.23
CA LEU A 34 -0.56 8.68 -1.24
C LEU A 34 0.32 8.24 -0.07
N LEU A 35 1.57 7.83 -0.34
CA LEU A 35 2.52 7.50 0.72
C LEU A 35 2.81 8.69 1.64
N GLN A 36 2.99 9.87 1.05
CA GLN A 36 3.21 11.08 1.83
C GLN A 36 1.98 11.42 2.68
N ARG A 37 0.77 11.29 2.13
CA ARG A 37 -0.46 11.63 2.85
C ARG A 37 -0.81 10.65 3.97
N VAL A 38 -0.62 9.35 3.74
CA VAL A 38 -1.06 8.31 4.68
C VAL A 38 0.03 7.97 5.70
N PHE A 39 1.29 7.91 5.26
CA PHE A 39 2.42 7.47 6.08
C PHE A 39 3.40 8.59 6.43
N ALA A 40 3.18 9.83 5.97
CA ALA A 40 4.14 10.93 6.10
C ALA A 40 5.52 10.62 5.48
N VAL A 41 5.58 9.74 4.48
CA VAL A 41 6.82 9.36 3.78
C VAL A 41 6.87 10.02 2.40
N ASP A 42 7.84 10.91 2.20
CA ASP A 42 8.14 11.49 0.88
C ASP A 42 9.33 10.76 0.23
N ILE A 43 9.05 10.04 -0.86
CA ILE A 43 10.04 9.30 -1.66
C ILE A 43 10.53 10.07 -2.89
N MET A 44 9.94 11.24 -3.17
CA MET A 44 10.27 12.07 -4.33
C MET A 44 11.25 13.20 -3.97
N THR A 45 11.66 13.30 -2.71
CA THR A 45 12.61 14.29 -2.21
C THR A 45 13.74 13.59 -1.46
N CYS A 46 14.99 13.97 -1.75
CA CYS A 46 16.14 13.40 -1.07
C CYS A 46 16.21 13.86 0.41
N PRO A 47 16.36 12.96 1.40
CA PRO A 47 16.44 13.34 2.80
C PRO A 47 17.73 14.10 3.17
N SER A 48 18.80 13.95 2.39
CA SER A 48 20.09 14.61 2.66
C SER A 48 20.19 15.99 2.00
N CYS A 49 19.87 16.11 0.71
CA CYS A 49 20.04 17.35 -0.05
C CYS A 49 18.73 18.08 -0.39
N ARG A 50 17.56 17.50 -0.10
CA ARG A 50 16.22 18.01 -0.46
C ARG A 50 15.99 18.25 -1.95
N GLY A 51 16.82 17.66 -2.82
CA GLY A 51 16.61 17.70 -4.26
C GLY A 51 15.47 16.79 -4.70
N ALA A 52 14.87 17.10 -5.85
CA ALA A 52 13.87 16.25 -6.48
C ALA A 52 14.50 14.91 -6.93
N MET A 53 13.81 13.82 -6.62
CA MET A 53 14.20 12.46 -6.99
C MET A 53 13.22 11.88 -8.02
N ARG A 54 13.66 10.84 -8.74
CA ARG A 54 12.83 10.09 -9.69
C ARG A 54 12.97 8.60 -9.41
N VAL A 55 11.85 7.90 -9.44
CA VAL A 55 11.83 6.43 -9.32
C VAL A 55 12.49 5.81 -10.56
N VAL A 56 13.56 5.04 -10.35
CA VAL A 56 14.33 4.40 -11.45
C VAL A 56 13.83 2.98 -11.70
N LYS A 57 13.58 2.20 -10.63
CA LYS A 57 13.15 0.80 -10.71
C LYS A 57 12.26 0.47 -9.52
N ILE A 58 11.21 -0.32 -9.76
CA ILE A 58 10.40 -0.93 -8.71
C ILE A 58 10.71 -2.43 -8.71
N ALA A 59 11.34 -2.92 -7.65
CA ALA A 59 11.70 -4.32 -7.52
C ALA A 59 10.60 -5.09 -6.76
N ASN A 60 9.72 -5.77 -7.49
CA ASN A 60 8.64 -6.57 -6.89
C ASN A 60 8.98 -8.06 -6.76
N LYS A 61 9.97 -8.55 -7.53
CA LYS A 61 10.43 -9.94 -7.49
C LYS A 61 11.61 -10.10 -6.54
N PRO A 62 11.74 -11.25 -5.86
CA PRO A 62 12.85 -11.48 -4.92
C PRO A 62 14.22 -11.33 -5.60
N ASP A 63 14.36 -11.81 -6.84
CA ASP A 63 15.61 -11.70 -7.60
C ASP A 63 15.95 -10.24 -7.95
N ASP A 64 14.94 -9.42 -8.26
CA ASP A 64 15.13 -8.00 -8.54
C ASP A 64 15.56 -7.23 -7.29
N ILE A 65 14.99 -7.58 -6.14
CA ILE A 65 15.37 -7.00 -4.85
C ILE A 65 16.82 -7.38 -4.52
N ALA A 66 17.17 -8.66 -4.65
CA ALA A 66 18.52 -9.14 -4.39
C ALA A 66 19.56 -8.46 -5.29
N ARG A 67 19.25 -8.27 -6.58
CA ARG A 67 20.12 -7.54 -7.53
C ARG A 67 20.32 -6.09 -7.10
N VAL A 68 19.23 -5.35 -6.84
CA VAL A 68 19.32 -3.93 -6.45
C VAL A 68 20.08 -3.77 -5.13
N LEU A 69 19.88 -4.67 -4.16
CA LEU A 69 20.64 -4.64 -2.91
C LEU A 69 22.13 -4.91 -3.15
N THR A 70 22.46 -5.88 -4.00
CA THR A 70 23.85 -6.19 -4.36
C THR A 70 24.53 -5.01 -5.04
N ASP A 71 23.84 -4.34 -5.97
CA ASP A 71 24.35 -3.15 -6.67
C ASP A 71 24.64 -1.98 -5.69
N LEU A 72 23.91 -1.91 -4.58
CA LEU A 72 24.12 -0.94 -3.50
C LEU A 72 25.15 -1.38 -2.45
N GLY A 73 25.77 -2.56 -2.62
CA GLY A 73 26.68 -3.16 -1.63
C GLY A 73 25.98 -3.65 -0.36
N LEU A 74 24.65 -3.77 -0.37
CA LEU A 74 23.85 -4.30 0.72
C LEU A 74 23.67 -5.82 0.54
N GLY A 75 23.61 -6.56 1.66
CA GLY A 75 23.41 -8.01 1.62
C GLY A 75 22.12 -8.38 0.87
N PRO A 76 22.13 -9.37 -0.04
CA PRO A 76 20.99 -9.70 -0.92
C PRO A 76 19.79 -10.30 -0.20
N ARG A 77 19.98 -10.75 1.05
CA ARG A 77 18.92 -11.23 1.93
C ARG A 77 18.83 -10.33 3.15
N LEU A 78 17.60 -9.97 3.51
CA LEU A 78 17.31 -9.47 4.85
C LEU A 78 17.84 -10.46 5.89
N PRO A 79 18.36 -10.00 7.03
CA PRO A 79 18.72 -10.89 8.12
C PRO A 79 17.50 -11.75 8.48
N PRO A 80 17.69 -13.04 8.84
CA PRO A 80 16.59 -13.90 9.24
C PRO A 80 15.79 -13.17 10.31
N ARG A 81 14.48 -13.01 10.06
CA ARG A 81 13.59 -12.35 11.02
C ARG A 81 13.75 -13.12 12.34
N PRO A 82 14.11 -12.47 13.46
CA PRO A 82 14.15 -13.16 14.75
C PRO A 82 12.81 -13.87 14.88
N GLY A 83 12.84 -15.19 15.10
CA GLY A 83 11.62 -15.94 15.35
C GLY A 83 10.87 -15.21 16.46
N LEU A 84 9.57 -15.00 16.28
CA LEU A 84 8.71 -14.61 17.39
C LEU A 84 8.95 -15.68 18.45
N ALA A 85 9.69 -15.35 19.51
CA ALA A 85 9.60 -16.11 20.73
C ALA A 85 8.09 -16.15 21.05
N PRO A 86 7.51 -17.32 21.36
CA PRO A 86 6.12 -17.36 21.78
C PRO A 86 6.00 -16.41 22.97
N THR A 87 5.38 -15.25 22.75
CA THR A 87 4.88 -14.45 23.84
C THR A 87 3.82 -15.31 24.49
N ASP A 88 4.11 -15.83 25.69
CA ASP A 88 3.09 -16.29 26.62
C ASP A 88 1.97 -15.26 26.57
N GLN A 89 0.85 -15.68 25.99
CA GLN A 89 -0.27 -14.81 25.71
C GLN A 89 -0.72 -14.25 27.05
N LEU A 90 -0.58 -12.93 27.24
CA LEU A 90 -1.12 -12.24 28.41
C LEU A 90 -2.61 -12.57 28.46
N GLU A 91 -2.99 -13.37 29.44
CA GLU A 91 -4.35 -13.81 29.68
C GLU A 91 -5.20 -12.55 29.91
N LEU A 92 -6.03 -12.20 28.93
CA LEU A 92 -7.02 -11.14 29.11
C LEU A 92 -8.24 -11.76 29.79
N ASP A 93 -8.24 -11.69 31.13
CA ASP A 93 -9.43 -11.97 31.95
C ASP A 93 -10.54 -10.95 31.60
N LEU A 94 -11.37 -11.32 30.63
CA LEU A 94 -12.58 -10.60 30.22
C LEU A 94 -13.78 -11.01 31.10
N ALA A 95 -13.60 -11.01 32.42
CA ALA A 95 -14.69 -11.21 33.37
C ALA A 95 -15.24 -9.84 33.83
N ALA A 96 -16.47 -9.53 33.41
CA ALA A 96 -17.32 -8.49 33.98
C ALA A 96 -18.75 -9.03 34.13
#